data_AF-A0A7C9PN63-F1
#
_entry.id   AF-A0A7C9PN63-F1
#
_cell.length_a   1.000
_cell.length_b   1.000
_cell.length_c   1.000
_cell.angle_alpha   90.00
_cell.angle_beta   90.00
_cell.angle_gamma   90.00
#
_symmetry.space_group_name_H-M   'P 1'
#
loop_
_entity.id
_entity.type
_entity.pdbx_description
1 polymer ?
#
loop_
_entity_poly.entity_id
_entity_poly.type
_entity_poly.pdbx_seq_one_letter_code
_entity_poly.pdbx_strand_id
1 'polypeptide(L)' 'MNGLPHDYGVVDGARGTVSAEKNGAPYQYKVAAGDRLNEIAHRFGYLNGDAIEKLNVKSTKYGTYIYVGQLLYLQNPK' A
#
# COMPACT_ATOMS: atom_id res chain seq x y z
N MET A 1 -13.45 -10.11 -6.42
CA MET A 1 -12.54 -10.09 -5.25
C MET A 1 -11.15 -10.33 -5.79
N ASN A 2 -10.26 -9.33 -5.73
CA ASN A 2 -8.86 -9.54 -6.11
C ASN A 2 -8.21 -10.43 -5.04
N GLY A 3 -7.32 -11.35 -5.42
CA GLY A 3 -6.65 -12.29 -4.52
C GLY A 3 -5.75 -11.62 -3.48
N LEU A 4 -4.90 -12.40 -2.80
CA LEU A 4 -3.87 -11.83 -1.92
C LEU A 4 -3.01 -10.81 -2.70
N PRO A 5 -2.52 -9.73 -2.06
CA PRO A 5 -1.63 -8.78 -2.71
C PRO A 5 -0.45 -9.50 -3.36
N HIS A 6 -0.08 -9.08 -4.56
CA HIS A 6 1.13 -9.54 -5.24
C HIS A 6 1.95 -8.31 -5.62
N ASP A 7 3.26 -8.33 -5.39
CA ASP A 7 4.13 -7.23 -5.79
C ASP A 7 4.44 -7.34 -7.29
N TYR A 8 3.79 -6.51 -8.11
CA TYR A 8 4.06 -6.42 -9.55
C TYR A 8 5.39 -5.70 -9.88
N GLY A 9 6.15 -5.29 -8.86
CA GLY A 9 7.43 -4.61 -9.00
C GLY A 9 7.32 -3.11 -8.82
N VAL A 10 8.48 -2.46 -8.63
CA VAL A 10 8.58 -1.01 -8.46
C VAL A 10 8.14 -0.30 -9.74
N VAL A 11 7.26 0.69 -9.60
CA VAL A 11 6.80 1.58 -10.67
C VAL A 11 6.99 3.05 -10.30
N ASP A 12 6.84 3.95 -11.27
CA ASP A 12 6.89 5.39 -10.99
C ASP A 12 5.74 5.82 -10.07
N GLY A 13 6.07 6.33 -8.88
CA GLY A 13 5.09 6.63 -7.84
C GLY A 13 4.77 5.49 -6.87
N ALA A 14 5.48 4.36 -6.93
CA ALA A 14 5.44 3.31 -5.90
C ALA A 14 6.82 2.65 -5.70
N ARG A 15 7.79 3.46 -5.24
CA ARG A 15 9.20 3.12 -5.05
C ARG A 15 9.57 2.70 -3.63
N GLY A 16 8.64 2.82 -2.70
CA GLY A 16 8.76 2.25 -1.36
C GLY A 16 8.94 0.73 -1.35
N THR A 17 9.12 0.21 -0.15
CA THR A 17 9.51 -1.19 0.07
C THR A 17 8.43 -1.95 0.81
N VAL A 18 8.23 -3.21 0.46
CA VAL A 18 7.49 -4.14 1.31
C VAL A 18 8.27 -4.29 2.63
N SER A 19 7.66 -3.91 3.74
CA SER A 19 8.29 -3.94 5.07
C SER A 19 7.93 -5.18 5.88
N ALA A 20 6.88 -5.89 5.47
CA ALA A 20 6.48 -7.16 6.05
C ALA A 20 5.66 -7.99 5.05
N GLU A 21 5.70 -9.30 5.21
CA GLU A 21 4.89 -10.27 4.48
C GLU A 21 4.01 -11.09 5.44
N LYS A 22 2.90 -11.61 4.93
CA LYS A 22 1.98 -12.51 5.65
C LYS A 22 1.46 -13.55 4.68
N ASN A 23 1.62 -14.83 5.03
CA ASN A 23 1.24 -15.97 4.19
C ASN A 23 1.86 -15.93 2.78
N GLY A 24 3.12 -15.47 2.67
CA GLY A 24 3.83 -15.36 1.40
C GLY A 24 3.37 -14.22 0.48
N ALA A 25 2.61 -13.25 1.01
CA ALA A 25 2.14 -12.08 0.29
C ALA A 25 2.55 -10.78 1.02
N PRO A 26 2.79 -9.66 0.32
CA PRO A 26 3.02 -8.35 0.92
C PRO A 26 1.96 -7.97 1.94
N TYR A 27 2.38 -7.61 3.15
CA TYR A 27 1.50 -7.28 4.27
C TYR A 27 1.59 -5.81 4.67
N GLN A 28 2.81 -5.26 4.69
CA GLN A 28 3.04 -3.84 4.95
C GLN A 28 3.95 -3.22 3.90
N TYR A 29 3.71 -1.96 3.60
CA TYR A 29 4.48 -1.15 2.68
C TYR A 29 4.98 0.11 3.38
N LYS A 30 6.26 0.41 3.24
CA LYS A 30 6.87 1.64 3.72
C LYS A 30 6.97 2.66 2.58
N VAL A 31 6.26 3.77 2.73
CA VAL A 31 6.16 4.85 1.73
C VAL A 31 7.51 5.53 1.52
N ALA A 32 7.89 5.74 0.26
CA ALA A 32 9.06 6.52 -0.13
C ALA A 32 8.67 7.91 -0.66
N ALA A 33 9.66 8.80 -0.79
CA ALA A 33 9.44 10.12 -1.40
C ALA A 33 9.00 9.99 -2.86
N GLY A 34 7.94 10.71 -3.22
CA GLY A 34 7.34 10.68 -4.56
C GLY A 34 6.32 9.56 -4.78
N ASP A 35 6.04 8.73 -3.76
CA ASP A 35 4.98 7.74 -3.86
C ASP A 35 3.58 8.38 -3.88
N ARG A 36 2.65 7.73 -4.57
CA ARG A 36 1.24 8.11 -4.65
C ARG A 36 0.38 6.89 -4.30
N LEU A 37 -0.67 7.10 -3.52
CA LEU A 37 -1.48 6.01 -2.98
C LEU A 37 -2.10 5.12 -4.08
N ASN A 38 -2.52 5.72 -5.20
CA ASN A 38 -3.07 5.00 -6.35
C ASN A 38 -2.03 4.08 -7.01
N GLU A 39 -0.80 4.56 -7.21
CA GLU A 39 0.28 3.79 -7.82
C GLU A 39 0.73 2.65 -6.90
N ILE A 40 0.80 2.90 -5.58
CA ILE A 40 1.03 1.84 -4.58
C ILE A 40 -0.05 0.76 -4.71
N ALA A 41 -1.31 1.17 -4.80
CA ALA A 41 -2.43 0.25 -4.93
C ALA A 41 -2.30 -0.61 -6.20
N HIS A 42 -2.00 0.01 -7.34
CA HIS A 42 -1.82 -0.68 -8.62
C HIS A 42 -0.67 -1.67 -8.57
N ARG A 43 0.48 -1.29 -7.97
CA ARG A 43 1.61 -2.19 -7.74
C ARG A 43 1.24 -3.46 -6.97
N PHE A 44 0.21 -3.40 -6.13
CA PHE A 44 -0.25 -4.55 -5.33
C PHE A 44 -1.56 -5.19 -5.83
N GLY A 45 -2.02 -4.85 -7.04
CA GLY A 45 -3.19 -5.45 -7.67
C GLY A 45 -4.54 -4.88 -7.21
N TYR A 46 -4.53 -3.72 -6.55
CA TYR A 46 -5.75 -2.96 -6.25
C TYR A 46 -6.11 -2.05 -7.43
N LEU A 47 -7.42 -1.82 -7.61
CA LEU A 47 -7.93 -0.95 -8.67
C LEU A 47 -7.67 0.54 -8.39
N ASN A 48 -7.65 0.94 -7.11
CA ASN A 48 -7.41 2.31 -6.68
C ASN A 48 -6.93 2.36 -5.22
N GLY A 49 -6.58 3.56 -4.75
CA GLY A 49 -6.08 3.81 -3.40
C GLY A 49 -7.08 3.54 -2.27
N ASP A 50 -8.39 3.50 -2.54
CA ASP A 50 -9.44 3.38 -1.52
C ASP A 50 -9.31 2.08 -0.71
N ALA A 51 -8.86 1.00 -1.35
CA ALA A 51 -8.66 -0.28 -0.68
C ALA A 51 -7.57 -0.18 0.39
N ILE A 52 -6.44 0.46 0.08
CA ILE A 52 -5.35 0.70 1.03
C ILE A 52 -5.79 1.73 2.07
N GLU A 53 -6.51 2.78 1.70
CA GLU A 53 -7.02 3.79 2.65
C GLU A 53 -7.91 3.15 3.71
N LYS A 54 -8.85 2.29 3.32
CA LYS A 54 -9.76 1.58 4.25
C LYS A 54 -9.02 0.71 5.26
N LEU A 55 -7.87 0.15 4.89
CA LEU A 55 -7.01 -0.62 5.79
C LEU A 55 -6.24 0.26 6.79
N ASN A 56 -6.09 1.54 6.47
CA ASN A 56 -5.20 2.49 7.14
C ASN A 56 -5.93 3.75 7.65
N VAL A 57 -7.25 3.69 7.85
CA VAL A 57 -8.12 4.84 8.20
C VAL A 57 -7.67 5.65 9.43
N LYS A 58 -6.93 5.05 10.38
CA LYS A 58 -6.36 5.76 11.53
C LYS A 58 -5.09 6.55 11.19
N SER A 59 -4.47 6.25 10.06
CA SER A 59 -3.18 6.78 9.61
C SER A 59 -3.31 7.82 8.49
N THR A 60 -4.46 7.88 7.81
CA THR A 60 -4.76 8.86 6.74
C THR A 60 -5.73 9.91 7.27
N LYS A 61 -5.22 11.04 7.77
CA LYS A 61 -6.02 12.07 8.46
C LYS A 61 -7.02 12.79 7.53
N TYR A 62 -6.78 12.75 6.22
CA TYR A 62 -7.65 13.26 5.15
C TYR A 62 -7.35 12.40 3.92
N GLY A 63 -8.38 11.93 3.21
CA GLY A 63 -8.25 10.91 2.15
C GLY A 63 -7.09 11.15 1.18
N THR A 64 -6.47 10.05 0.75
CA THR A 64 -5.29 9.96 -0.14
C THR A 64 -3.94 10.52 0.33
N TYR A 65 -3.86 11.32 1.40
CA TYR A 65 -2.55 11.81 1.88
C TYR A 65 -1.75 10.69 2.56
N ILE A 66 -0.54 10.46 2.05
CA ILE A 66 0.46 9.55 2.61
C ILE A 66 1.76 10.32 2.88
N TYR A 67 2.49 9.90 3.91
CA TYR A 67 3.74 10.53 4.33
C TYR A 67 4.93 9.61 4.06
N VAL A 68 6.07 10.20 3.74
CA VAL A 68 7.33 9.46 3.62
C VAL A 68 7.62 8.74 4.94
N GLY A 69 7.97 7.45 4.85
CA GLY A 69 8.24 6.59 5.99
C GLY A 69 6.99 6.01 6.67
N GLN A 70 5.78 6.42 6.26
CA GLN A 70 4.54 5.83 6.76
C GLN A 70 4.47 4.33 6.40
N LEU A 71 3.99 3.53 7.35
CA LEU A 71 3.64 2.13 7.12
C LEU A 71 2.17 2.03 6.72
N LEU A 72 1.91 1.38 5.60
CA LEU A 72 0.58 1.08 5.08
C LEU A 72 0.33 -0.42 5.12
N TYR A 73 -0.79 -0.82 5.70
CA TYR A 73 -1.29 -2.18 5.58
C TYR A 73 -1.82 -2.44 4.16
N LEU A 74 -1.38 -3.55 3.58
CA LEU A 74 -1.84 -4.08 2.30
C LEU A 74 -2.82 -5.24 2.49
N GLN A 75 -3.05 -5.71 3.71
CA GLN A 75 -4.07 -6.70 4.03
C GLN A 75 -4.75 -6.29 5.33
N ASN A 76 -5.88 -6.91 5.68
CA ASN A 76 -6.57 -6.58 6.93
C ASN A 76 -5.63 -6.76 8.15
N PRO A 77 -5.36 -5.70 8.92
CA PRO A 77 -4.68 -5.84 10.19
C PRO A 77 -5.62 -6.57 11.15
N LYS A 78 -5.34 -7.85 11.39
CA LYS A 78 -5.98 -8.65 12.43
C LYS A 78 -4.95 -8.90 13.51
#